data_AF-X1UTU8-F1
#
_entry.id   AF-X1UTU8-F1
#
_cell.length_a   1.000
_cell.length_b   1.000
_cell.length_c   1.000
_cell.angle_alpha   90.00
_cell.angle_beta   90.00
_cell.angle_gamma   90.00
#
_symmetry.space_group_name_H-M   'P 1'
#
loop_
_entity.id
_entity.type
_entity.pdbx_description
1 polymer ?
#
loop_
_entity_poly.entity_id
_entity_poly.type
_entity_poly.pdbx_seq_one_letter_code
_entity_poly.pdbx_strand_id
1 'polypeptide(L)'
;SEQKDFVALLKDHEVKESKAVSIGNYIAGTGSPEVFERPEELANFLAQYPRDLAPVQRRRILEHWFAQKGIAVAEELLTRTGMHPKETEKLVKEDEKKKRVAEGNLWTVDVSDTGIPRVRMIKDTAEPGTTLAEATAAAKEIGKDYAGGEALVTFNESLGRHMPNFKSDFVKQHPGAA
;
A
#
# COMPACT_ATOMS: atom_id res chain seq x y z
N SER A 1 -18.32 25.48 3.09
CA SER A 1 -19.03 25.68 1.80
C SER A 1 -18.51 24.58 0.91
N GLU A 2 -19.36 23.92 0.15
CA GLU A 2 -19.00 22.66 -0.51
C GLU A 2 -17.70 22.74 -1.31
N GLN A 3 -17.48 23.85 -2.02
CA GLN A 3 -16.23 24.13 -2.70
C GLN A 3 -14.99 24.13 -1.77
N LYS A 4 -15.06 24.78 -0.60
CA LYS A 4 -13.93 24.82 0.34
C LYS A 4 -13.63 23.42 0.90
N ASP A 5 -14.69 22.67 1.18
CA ASP A 5 -14.59 21.31 1.72
C ASP A 5 -14.03 20.36 0.64
N PHE A 6 -14.43 20.55 -0.62
CA PHE A 6 -13.88 19.82 -1.76
C PHE A 6 -12.41 20.15 -2.03
N VAL A 7 -12.02 21.43 -1.92
CA VAL A 7 -10.61 21.84 -2.04
C VAL A 7 -9.76 21.22 -0.94
N ALA A 8 -10.27 21.12 0.29
CA ALA A 8 -9.58 20.42 1.37
C ALA A 8 -9.38 18.93 1.03
N LEU A 9 -10.43 18.26 0.53
CA LEU A 9 -10.32 16.88 0.07
C LEU A 9 -9.27 16.70 -1.04
N LEU A 10 -9.21 17.60 -2.02
CA LEU A 10 -8.18 17.55 -3.06
C LEU A 10 -6.77 17.62 -2.45
N LYS A 11 -6.55 18.47 -1.44
CA LYS A 11 -5.26 18.57 -0.73
C LYS A 11 -4.94 17.28 0.04
N ASP A 12 -5.93 16.66 0.67
CA ASP A 12 -5.76 15.37 1.37
C ASP A 12 -5.37 14.23 0.42
N HIS A 13 -5.73 14.36 -0.87
CA HIS A 13 -5.30 13.47 -1.94
C HIS A 13 -4.01 13.92 -2.64
N GLU A 14 -3.18 14.72 -1.96
CA GLU A 14 -1.85 15.17 -2.41
C GLU A 14 -1.85 16.10 -3.63
N VAL A 15 -2.99 16.72 -3.94
CA VAL A 15 -3.06 17.75 -4.99
C VAL A 15 -2.44 19.04 -4.46
N LYS A 16 -1.44 19.59 -5.18
CA LYS A 16 -0.79 20.85 -4.81
C LYS A 16 -1.82 21.95 -4.56
N GLU A 17 -1.64 22.73 -3.50
CA GLU A 17 -2.61 23.72 -3.04
C GLU A 17 -3.10 24.68 -4.15
N SER A 18 -2.19 25.25 -4.93
CA SER A 18 -2.55 26.13 -6.04
C SER A 18 -3.43 25.44 -7.09
N LYS A 19 -3.21 24.15 -7.33
CA LYS A 19 -4.00 23.32 -8.25
C LYS A 19 -5.34 22.92 -7.64
N ALA A 20 -5.36 22.50 -6.39
CA ALA A 20 -6.59 22.17 -5.66
C ALA A 20 -7.57 23.35 -5.68
N VAL A 21 -7.07 24.55 -5.35
CA VAL A 21 -7.86 25.80 -5.41
C VAL A 21 -8.32 26.09 -6.83
N SER A 22 -7.43 25.99 -7.84
CA SER A 22 -7.78 26.24 -9.24
C SER A 22 -8.86 25.28 -9.75
N ILE A 23 -8.78 24.00 -9.41
CA ILE A 23 -9.75 22.97 -9.80
C ILE A 23 -11.08 23.23 -9.10
N GLY A 24 -11.06 23.43 -7.77
CA GLY A 24 -12.29 23.69 -7.00
C GLY A 24 -13.01 24.95 -7.47
N ASN A 25 -12.29 26.03 -7.77
CA ASN A 25 -12.85 27.27 -8.31
C ASN A 25 -13.45 27.07 -9.71
N TYR A 26 -12.76 26.33 -10.57
CA TYR A 26 -13.26 26.06 -11.91
C TYR A 26 -14.56 25.24 -11.86
N ILE A 27 -14.59 24.16 -11.08
CA ILE A 27 -15.78 23.30 -10.94
C ILE A 27 -16.95 24.08 -10.35
N ALA A 28 -16.74 24.85 -9.29
CA ALA A 28 -17.79 25.66 -8.69
C ALA A 28 -18.29 26.79 -9.61
N GLY A 29 -17.43 27.32 -10.49
CA GLY A 29 -17.76 28.40 -11.41
C GLY A 29 -18.36 27.96 -12.75
N THR A 30 -18.12 26.71 -13.17
CA THR A 30 -18.57 26.19 -14.48
C THR A 30 -19.59 25.06 -14.37
N GLY A 31 -19.66 24.38 -13.23
CA GLY A 31 -20.66 23.37 -12.94
C GLY A 31 -22.02 23.96 -12.60
N SER A 32 -23.01 23.08 -12.53
CA SER A 32 -24.31 23.39 -11.97
C SER A 32 -24.20 23.74 -10.48
N PRO A 33 -25.21 24.41 -9.91
CA PRO A 33 -25.25 24.66 -8.46
C PRO A 33 -25.15 23.40 -7.60
N GLU A 34 -25.48 22.23 -8.17
CA GLU A 34 -25.50 20.92 -7.50
C GLU A 34 -24.32 20.03 -7.95
N VAL A 35 -23.28 20.59 -8.58
CA VAL A 35 -22.14 19.80 -9.12
C VAL A 35 -21.49 18.90 -8.06
N PHE A 36 -21.47 19.32 -6.80
CA PHE A 36 -20.94 18.55 -5.67
C PHE A 36 -21.91 17.52 -5.10
N GLU A 37 -23.15 17.47 -5.58
CA GLU A 37 -24.18 16.50 -5.20
C GLU A 37 -24.48 15.51 -6.34
N ARG A 38 -23.92 15.74 -7.54
CA ARG A 38 -24.14 14.92 -8.73
C ARG A 38 -22.87 14.16 -9.14
N PRO A 39 -22.78 12.84 -8.87
CA PRO A 39 -21.59 12.05 -9.19
C PRO A 39 -21.15 12.11 -10.64
N GLU A 40 -22.10 12.13 -11.56
CA GLU A 40 -21.83 12.16 -13.01
C GLU A 40 -21.13 13.45 -13.42
N GLU A 41 -21.60 14.57 -12.88
CA GLU A 41 -21.09 15.90 -13.22
C GLU A 41 -19.70 16.09 -12.65
N LEU A 42 -19.50 15.75 -11.38
CA LEU A 42 -18.19 15.83 -10.74
C LEU A 42 -17.17 14.90 -11.40
N ALA A 43 -17.57 13.68 -11.78
CA ALA A 43 -16.72 12.75 -12.51
C ALA A 43 -16.24 13.32 -13.85
N ASN A 44 -17.14 13.96 -14.60
CA ASN A 44 -16.82 14.59 -15.88
C ASN A 44 -15.83 15.76 -15.70
N PHE A 45 -15.98 16.56 -14.65
CA PHE A 45 -15.04 17.63 -14.36
C PHE A 45 -13.67 17.10 -13.94
N LEU A 46 -13.61 16.12 -13.06
CA LEU A 46 -12.35 15.48 -12.65
C LEU A 46 -11.62 14.88 -13.86
N ALA A 47 -12.35 14.30 -14.82
CA ALA A 47 -11.78 13.73 -16.03
C ALA A 47 -11.03 14.74 -16.91
N GLN A 48 -11.34 16.04 -16.82
CA GLN A 48 -10.70 17.12 -17.59
C GLN A 48 -9.29 17.49 -17.10
N TYR A 49 -8.85 16.94 -15.97
CA TYR A 49 -7.54 17.23 -15.37
C TYR A 49 -6.56 16.04 -15.40
N PRO A 50 -6.34 15.35 -16.54
CA PRO A 50 -5.52 14.14 -16.58
C PRO A 50 -4.03 14.37 -16.26
N ARG A 51 -3.55 15.63 -16.34
CA ARG A 51 -2.17 16.00 -16.00
C ARG A 51 -1.97 16.33 -14.52
N ASP A 52 -3.04 16.76 -13.85
CA ASP A 52 -2.99 17.21 -12.46
C ASP A 52 -3.57 16.16 -11.50
N LEU A 53 -4.46 15.28 -11.98
CA LEU A 53 -5.10 14.22 -11.22
C LEU A 53 -4.93 12.88 -11.94
N ALA A 54 -4.18 11.97 -11.33
CA ALA A 54 -4.06 10.61 -11.84
C ALA A 54 -5.42 9.88 -11.78
N PRO A 55 -5.69 8.89 -12.66
CA PRO A 55 -6.96 8.18 -12.65
C PRO A 55 -7.36 7.58 -11.30
N VAL A 56 -6.40 6.99 -10.56
CA VAL A 56 -6.62 6.47 -9.19
C VAL A 56 -7.03 7.58 -8.24
N GLN A 57 -6.36 8.74 -8.31
CA GLN A 57 -6.71 9.90 -7.47
C GLN A 57 -8.11 10.39 -7.79
N ARG A 58 -8.49 10.53 -9.07
CA ARG A 58 -9.84 10.94 -9.49
C ARG A 58 -10.91 9.99 -8.95
N ARG A 59 -10.69 8.69 -9.07
CA ARG A 59 -11.58 7.66 -8.52
C ARG A 59 -11.73 7.81 -7.01
N ARG A 60 -10.62 7.86 -6.27
CA ARG A 60 -10.61 7.99 -4.80
C ARG A 60 -11.28 9.29 -4.33
N ILE A 61 -11.03 10.41 -5.00
CA ILE A 61 -11.66 11.70 -4.70
C ILE A 61 -13.18 11.59 -4.89
N LEU A 62 -13.63 11.00 -6.00
CA LEU A 62 -15.05 10.82 -6.29
C LEU A 62 -15.72 9.90 -5.26
N GLU A 63 -15.13 8.75 -4.96
CA GLU A 63 -15.62 7.82 -3.95
C GLU A 63 -15.68 8.45 -2.57
N HIS A 64 -14.60 9.12 -2.14
CA HIS A 64 -14.52 9.75 -0.81
C HIS A 64 -15.57 10.86 -0.67
N TRP A 65 -15.67 11.76 -1.66
CA TRP A 65 -16.61 12.87 -1.60
C TRP A 65 -18.06 12.42 -1.45
N PHE A 66 -18.48 11.44 -2.26
CA PHE A 66 -19.87 10.96 -2.25
C PHE A 66 -20.16 9.98 -1.10
N ALA A 67 -19.17 9.23 -0.62
CA ALA A 67 -19.31 8.41 0.57
C ALA A 67 -19.63 9.27 1.82
N GLN A 68 -18.99 10.44 1.97
CA GLN A 68 -19.29 11.37 3.07
C GLN A 68 -20.74 11.89 3.04
N LYS A 69 -21.36 11.92 1.86
CA LYS A 69 -22.73 12.38 1.62
C LYS A 69 -23.75 11.23 1.57
N GLY A 70 -23.32 9.97 1.73
CA GLY A 70 -24.19 8.80 1.63
C GLY A 70 -24.73 8.54 0.21
N ILE A 71 -24.06 9.08 -0.82
CA ILE A 71 -24.46 8.95 -2.22
C ILE A 71 -23.64 7.83 -2.85
N ALA A 72 -24.32 6.81 -3.40
CA ALA A 72 -23.66 5.73 -4.12
C ALA A 72 -23.17 6.24 -5.49
N VAL A 73 -21.90 5.98 -5.81
CA VAL A 73 -21.34 6.28 -7.14
C VAL A 73 -21.44 5.01 -7.98
N ALA A 74 -22.12 5.10 -9.12
CA ALA A 74 -22.21 3.97 -10.05
C ALA A 74 -20.81 3.62 -10.61
N GLU A 75 -20.51 2.32 -10.71
CA GLU A 75 -19.20 1.82 -11.17
C GLU A 75 -18.82 2.35 -12.55
N GLU A 76 -19.81 2.56 -13.44
CA GLU A 76 -19.61 3.15 -14.76
C GLU A 76 -18.96 4.54 -14.69
N LEU A 77 -19.32 5.35 -13.68
CA LEU A 77 -18.73 6.67 -13.48
C LEU A 77 -17.30 6.58 -12.97
N LEU A 78 -17.01 5.58 -12.16
CA LEU A 78 -15.64 5.30 -11.70
C LEU A 78 -14.76 4.90 -12.89
N THR A 79 -15.26 4.12 -13.84
CA THR A 79 -14.52 3.81 -15.07
C THR A 79 -14.28 5.05 -15.96
N ARG A 80 -15.24 5.98 -16.02
CA ARG A 80 -15.09 7.27 -16.73
C ARG A 80 -14.01 8.17 -16.15
N THR A 81 -13.64 7.99 -14.88
CA THR A 81 -12.45 8.67 -14.29
C THR A 81 -11.12 8.13 -14.84
N GLY A 82 -11.17 7.20 -15.78
CA GLY A 82 -10.04 6.78 -16.62
C GLY A 82 -9.28 5.57 -16.11
N MET A 83 -9.91 4.67 -15.34
CA MET A 83 -9.28 3.43 -14.90
C MET A 83 -10.27 2.29 -14.75
N HIS A 84 -9.92 1.12 -15.30
CA HIS A 84 -10.69 -0.11 -15.10
C HIS A 84 -10.44 -0.64 -13.67
N PRO A 85 -11.43 -1.25 -12.97
CA PRO A 85 -11.30 -1.62 -11.55
C PRO A 85 -10.10 -2.52 -11.23
N LYS A 86 -9.76 -3.42 -12.16
CA LYS A 86 -8.58 -4.31 -12.05
C LYS A 86 -7.25 -3.56 -12.03
N GLU A 87 -7.14 -2.46 -12.75
CA GLU A 87 -5.94 -1.63 -12.78
C GLU A 87 -5.83 -0.78 -11.51
N THR A 88 -6.97 -0.32 -10.98
CA THR A 88 -7.04 0.36 -9.68
C THR A 88 -6.59 -0.56 -8.56
N GLU A 89 -7.11 -1.79 -8.49
CA GLU A 89 -6.76 -2.74 -7.44
C GLU A 89 -5.25 -3.07 -7.47
N LYS A 90 -4.67 -3.17 -8.67
CA LYS A 90 -3.23 -3.40 -8.84
C LYS A 90 -2.40 -2.22 -8.30
N LEU A 91 -2.76 -0.98 -8.66
CA LEU A 91 -2.04 0.21 -8.20
C LEU A 91 -2.22 0.47 -6.70
N VAL A 92 -3.40 0.21 -6.15
CA VAL A 92 -3.65 0.26 -4.70
C VAL A 92 -2.74 -0.72 -3.98
N LYS A 93 -2.67 -1.97 -4.45
CA LYS A 93 -1.78 -3.00 -3.88
C LYS A 93 -0.31 -2.60 -3.99
N GLU A 94 0.10 -1.99 -5.10
CA GLU A 94 1.48 -1.50 -5.28
C GLU A 94 1.81 -0.34 -4.33
N ASP A 95 0.91 0.63 -4.16
CA ASP A 95 1.09 1.75 -3.22
C ASP A 95 1.06 1.30 -1.76
N GLU A 96 0.14 0.39 -1.40
CA GLU A 96 0.10 -0.23 -0.07
C GLU A 96 1.40 -1.01 0.21
N LYS A 97 1.90 -1.75 -0.78
CA LYS A 97 3.20 -2.44 -0.66
C LYS A 97 4.33 -1.44 -0.44
N LYS A 98 4.42 -0.37 -1.24
CA LYS A 98 5.43 0.70 -1.06
C LYS A 98 5.38 1.31 0.33
N LYS A 99 4.18 1.65 0.82
CA LYS A 99 3.99 2.19 2.17
C LYS A 99 4.48 1.22 3.23
N ARG A 100 4.09 -0.05 3.14
CA ARG A 100 4.53 -1.09 4.08
C ARG A 100 6.04 -1.34 4.03
N VAL A 101 6.70 -1.21 2.87
CA VAL A 101 8.17 -1.27 2.79
C VAL A 101 8.80 -0.05 3.48
N ALA A 102 8.30 1.16 3.21
CA ALA A 102 8.80 2.38 3.83
C ALA A 102 8.65 2.39 5.36
N GLU A 103 7.58 1.79 5.87
CA GLU A 103 7.33 1.64 7.31
C GLU A 103 8.09 0.46 7.96
N GLY A 104 8.78 -0.38 7.18
CA GLY A 104 9.47 -1.57 7.72
C GLY A 104 8.55 -2.73 8.11
N ASN A 105 7.36 -2.80 7.50
CA ASN A 105 6.27 -3.74 7.84
C ASN A 105 6.13 -4.92 6.87
N LEU A 106 7.15 -5.16 6.04
CA LEU A 106 7.22 -6.30 5.11
C LEU A 106 8.52 -7.07 5.32
N TRP A 107 8.37 -8.38 5.47
CA TRP A 107 9.42 -9.30 5.86
C TRP A 107 9.53 -10.44 4.85
N THR A 108 10.72 -10.99 4.69
CA THR A 108 10.98 -12.15 3.84
C THR A 108 11.89 -13.13 4.56
N VAL A 109 12.01 -14.35 4.01
CA VAL A 109 12.92 -15.38 4.49
C VAL A 109 13.91 -15.69 3.38
N ASP A 110 15.19 -15.47 3.66
CA ASP A 110 16.28 -16.01 2.83
C ASP A 110 16.76 -17.31 3.46
N VAL A 111 17.33 -18.22 2.67
CA VAL A 111 18.02 -19.41 3.19
C VAL A 111 19.48 -19.28 2.78
N SER A 112 20.40 -19.37 3.74
CA SER A 112 21.83 -19.35 3.45
C SER A 112 22.25 -20.60 2.67
N ASP A 113 23.43 -20.57 2.06
CA ASP A 113 24.03 -21.75 1.40
C ASP A 113 24.20 -22.95 2.36
N THR A 114 24.20 -22.68 3.67
CA THR A 114 24.27 -23.65 4.76
C THR A 114 22.90 -24.15 5.24
N GLY A 115 21.81 -23.75 4.58
CA GLY A 115 20.44 -24.19 4.89
C GLY A 115 19.81 -23.47 6.08
N ILE A 116 20.44 -22.43 6.63
CA ILE A 116 19.90 -21.69 7.77
C ILE A 116 18.97 -20.58 7.25
N PRO A 117 17.66 -20.62 7.61
CA PRO A 117 16.73 -19.58 7.21
C PRO A 117 17.02 -18.29 7.99
N ARG A 118 16.83 -17.14 7.36
CA ARG A 118 17.01 -15.81 7.94
C ARG A 118 15.82 -14.94 7.59
N VAL A 119 15.12 -14.48 8.62
CA VAL A 119 14.02 -13.51 8.47
C VAL A 119 14.58 -12.09 8.47
N ARG A 120 14.27 -11.31 7.44
CA ARG A 120 14.66 -9.89 7.36
C ARG A 120 13.55 -9.03 6.77
N MET A 121 13.59 -7.73 7.06
CA MET A 121 12.76 -6.76 6.35
C MET A 121 13.22 -6.62 4.90
N ILE A 122 12.26 -6.52 3.97
CA ILE A 122 12.58 -6.15 2.60
C ILE A 122 12.83 -4.65 2.51
N LYS A 123 13.70 -4.25 1.60
CA LYS A 123 13.99 -2.83 1.33
C LYS A 123 13.54 -2.41 -0.07
N ASP A 124 13.29 -3.38 -0.93
CA ASP A 124 12.81 -3.16 -2.28
C ASP A 124 11.42 -3.81 -2.46
N THR A 125 10.51 -3.04 -3.03
CA THR A 125 9.17 -3.50 -3.40
C THR A 125 9.15 -4.58 -4.47
N ALA A 126 10.25 -4.79 -5.21
CA ALA A 126 10.39 -5.92 -6.11
C ALA A 126 10.51 -7.26 -5.35
N GLU A 127 10.99 -7.24 -4.11
CA GLU A 127 11.13 -8.45 -3.31
C GLU A 127 9.75 -9.01 -2.89
N PRO A 128 9.57 -10.34 -2.89
CA PRO A 128 8.43 -10.95 -2.23
C PRO A 128 8.52 -10.71 -0.73
N GLY A 129 7.41 -10.31 -0.12
CA GLY A 129 7.35 -10.01 1.31
C GLY A 129 5.99 -10.36 1.89
N THR A 130 5.99 -10.65 3.18
CA THR A 130 4.87 -11.13 3.98
C THR A 130 4.91 -10.48 5.36
N THR A 131 4.02 -10.85 6.28
CA THR A 131 4.07 -10.34 7.66
C THR A 131 5.23 -10.97 8.44
N LEU A 132 5.66 -10.34 9.53
CA LEU A 132 6.71 -10.91 10.40
C LEU A 132 6.31 -12.31 10.90
N ALA A 133 5.06 -12.49 11.32
CA ALA A 133 4.57 -13.77 11.84
C ALA A 133 4.63 -14.88 10.78
N GLU A 134 4.20 -14.58 9.55
CA GLU A 134 4.25 -15.51 8.43
C GLU A 134 5.70 -15.84 8.04
N ALA A 135 6.58 -14.84 7.96
CA ALA A 135 8.00 -15.06 7.69
C ALA A 135 8.68 -15.90 8.80
N THR A 136 8.37 -15.64 10.06
CA THR A 136 8.88 -16.44 11.19
C THR A 136 8.37 -17.87 11.14
N ALA A 137 7.09 -18.09 10.81
CA ALA A 137 6.53 -19.43 10.67
C ALA A 137 7.21 -20.18 9.53
N ALA A 138 7.38 -19.55 8.37
CA ALA A 138 8.08 -20.13 7.22
C ALA A 138 9.54 -20.48 7.56
N ALA A 139 10.27 -19.58 8.23
CA ALA A 139 11.64 -19.86 8.66
C ALA A 139 11.73 -21.04 9.65
N LYS A 140 10.74 -21.21 10.53
CA LYS A 140 10.68 -22.37 11.43
C LYS A 140 10.45 -23.67 10.65
N GLU A 141 9.50 -23.69 9.72
CA GLU A 141 9.23 -24.88 8.91
C GLU A 141 10.44 -25.27 8.06
N ILE A 142 11.07 -24.30 7.37
CA ILE A 142 12.31 -24.53 6.62
C ILE A 142 13.37 -25.11 7.55
N GLY A 143 13.58 -24.53 8.74
CA GLY A 143 14.57 -25.04 9.69
C GLY A 143 14.31 -26.49 10.15
N LYS A 144 13.03 -26.93 10.24
CA LYS A 144 12.70 -28.31 10.57
C LYS A 144 13.16 -29.28 9.48
N ASP A 145 13.00 -28.91 8.21
CA ASP A 145 13.40 -29.74 7.07
C ASP A 145 14.93 -29.92 6.99
N TYR A 146 15.71 -28.92 7.43
CA TYR A 146 17.18 -28.98 7.41
C TYR A 146 17.81 -29.58 8.67
N ALA A 147 17.19 -29.42 9.83
CA ALA A 147 17.79 -29.80 11.13
C ALA A 147 16.90 -30.70 12.00
N GLY A 148 16.04 -31.51 11.38
CA GLY A 148 15.32 -32.58 12.08
C GLY A 148 14.39 -32.11 13.19
N GLY A 149 13.89 -30.87 13.10
CA GLY A 149 12.97 -30.30 14.08
C GLY A 149 13.56 -29.28 15.05
N GLU A 150 14.89 -29.06 15.05
CA GLU A 150 15.49 -28.00 15.86
C GLU A 150 15.18 -26.60 15.30
N ALA A 151 14.81 -25.66 16.18
CA ALA A 151 14.65 -24.27 15.77
C ALA A 151 16.01 -23.64 15.46
N LEU A 152 16.30 -23.36 14.18
CA LEU A 152 17.58 -22.79 13.73
C LEU A 152 17.69 -21.28 13.92
N VAL A 153 16.58 -20.59 14.17
CA VAL A 153 16.54 -19.14 14.40
C VAL A 153 15.72 -18.78 15.63
N THR A 154 16.13 -17.69 16.29
CA THR A 154 15.40 -17.06 17.39
C THR A 154 15.22 -15.57 17.10
N PHE A 155 14.07 -15.00 17.49
CA PHE A 155 13.88 -13.55 17.38
C PHE A 155 14.61 -12.86 18.51
N ASN A 156 15.48 -11.91 18.18
CA ASN A 156 16.13 -11.04 19.14
C ASN A 156 15.37 -9.71 19.20
N GLU A 157 14.61 -9.51 20.28
CA GLU A 157 13.78 -8.31 20.48
C GLU A 157 14.61 -7.02 20.56
N SER A 158 15.81 -7.07 21.14
CA SER A 158 16.66 -5.87 21.29
C SER A 158 17.25 -5.39 19.96
N LEU A 159 17.45 -6.31 19.01
CA LEU A 159 17.94 -6.00 17.67
C LEU A 159 16.84 -5.97 16.60
N GLY A 160 15.59 -6.25 16.99
CA GLY A 160 14.45 -6.33 16.08
C GLY A 160 14.64 -7.29 14.91
N ARG A 161 15.44 -8.36 15.08
CA ARG A 161 15.81 -9.26 13.98
C ARG A 161 15.94 -10.71 14.43
N HIS A 162 15.71 -11.64 13.51
CA HIS A 162 16.02 -13.04 13.75
C HIS A 162 17.53 -13.25 13.68
N MET A 163 18.04 -14.06 14.62
CA MET A 163 19.42 -14.46 14.72
C MET A 163 19.52 -15.99 14.73
N PRO A 164 20.67 -16.55 14.30
CA PRO A 164 20.94 -17.97 14.47
C PRO A 164 20.73 -18.39 15.93
N ASN A 165 20.06 -19.53 16.13
CA ASN A 165 19.85 -20.08 17.46
C ASN A 165 21.11 -20.85 17.89
N PHE A 166 22.06 -20.16 18.54
CA PHE A 166 23.29 -20.78 19.06
C PHE A 166 23.07 -21.86 20.12
N LYS A 167 21.83 -22.12 20.56
CA LYS A 167 21.49 -23.28 21.38
C LYS A 167 21.32 -24.57 20.58
N SER A 168 20.98 -24.49 19.28
CA SER A 168 20.87 -25.63 18.36
C SER A 168 22.24 -26.23 18.09
N ASP A 169 22.32 -27.56 18.09
CA ASP A 169 23.58 -28.27 17.82
C ASP A 169 23.97 -28.16 16.35
N PHE A 170 22.99 -28.08 15.45
CA PHE A 170 23.22 -27.81 14.03
C PHE A 170 23.91 -26.45 13.81
N VAL A 171 23.40 -25.39 14.46
CA VAL A 171 23.98 -24.03 14.36
C VAL A 171 25.40 -23.99 14.93
N LYS A 172 25.67 -24.68 16.03
CA LYS A 172 27.03 -24.76 16.63
C LYS A 172 28.04 -25.44 15.70
N GLN A 173 27.61 -26.46 14.95
CA GLN A 173 28.47 -27.18 13.99
C GLN A 173 28.74 -26.38 12.72
N HIS A 174 27.95 -25.32 12.45
CA HIS A 174 28.05 -24.48 11.26
C HIS A 174 28.19 -22.99 11.63
N PRO A 175 29.26 -22.57 12.33
CA PRO A 175 29.38 -21.22 12.89
C PRO A 175 29.57 -20.11 11.84
N GLY A 176 29.95 -20.46 10.60
CA GLY A 176 30.05 -19.52 9.47
C GLY A 176 28.70 -19.13 8.85
N ALA A 177 27.59 -19.63 9.39
CA ALA A 177 26.23 -19.38 8.92
C ALA A 177 25.53 -18.23 9.68
N ALA A 178 26.26 -17.46 10.49
CA ALA A 178 25.76 -16.35 11.32
C ALA A 178 25.81 -14.97 10.64
#